data_AF-A0A2V6PL53-F1
#
_entry.id   AF-A0A2V6PL53-F1
#
_cell.length_a   1.000
_cell.length_b   1.000
_cell.length_c   1.000
_cell.angle_alpha   90.00
_cell.angle_beta   90.00
_cell.angle_gamma   90.00
#
_symmetry.space_group_name_H-M   'P 1'
#
loop_
_entity.id
_entity.type
_entity.pdbx_description
1 polymer ?
#
loop_
_entity_poly.entity_id
_entity_poly.type
_entity_poly.pdbx_seq_one_letter_code
_entity_poly.pdbx_strand_id
1 'polypeptide(L)'
;MLADKCGIDGLSLPPLSPDTAQRLAKGDLFLVVGDLGNPLDIRGQGSEHLPELLDLFIRDDRYHLLVVALGLPCTGERATHIARDVIDVAGKTDKPLIVLWMGSRLDPEGRPSEHDGFRMLEQSRVPIFSAPDTCYRALRALVEYGRFRRRAASVAANPVRLGTGIDEPGARAMLGEAHGTLDEVDARRLLACYGIPGPREALVADADAAVRAAAQIGYPVVVKAVSADLPHKSETGAVKLGIADERSLREACARIVESVGRHSPDARVRGLLVQQMIGGGREMVVAATRDAQFGPVVSCGLGGVFVEVLRDVQRRVPPLSADDAREMIAKLAGAATLGAFRGGPAIDLDAVVNVIRRVGQLALDLEDRIAEVEINPLIVTPTGAIAVDAVVALRASGAPA
;
A
#
# COMPACT_ATOMS: atom_id res chain seq x y z
N MET A 1 26.29 -14.57 -3.40
CA MET A 1 25.46 -14.24 -2.22
C MET A 1 24.71 -12.91 -2.33
N LEU A 2 25.39 -11.75 -2.50
CA LEU A 2 24.66 -10.47 -2.65
C LEU A 2 23.80 -10.46 -3.93
N ALA A 3 24.39 -10.86 -5.06
CA ALA A 3 23.68 -10.96 -6.34
C ALA A 3 22.46 -11.89 -6.25
N ASP A 4 22.61 -13.05 -5.61
CA ASP A 4 21.51 -14.01 -5.39
C ASP A 4 20.36 -13.38 -4.58
N LYS A 5 20.69 -12.61 -3.53
CA LYS A 5 19.68 -11.91 -2.71
C LYS A 5 18.98 -10.79 -3.49
N CYS A 6 19.69 -10.08 -4.35
CA CYS A 6 19.09 -9.06 -5.21
C CYS A 6 18.00 -9.64 -6.13
N GLY A 7 18.24 -10.82 -6.70
CA GLY A 7 17.29 -11.49 -7.61
C GLY A 7 15.98 -11.91 -6.93
N ILE A 8 16.02 -12.31 -5.65
CA ILE A 8 14.85 -12.82 -4.91
C ILE A 8 13.83 -11.71 -4.60
N ASP A 9 14.30 -10.49 -4.32
CA ASP A 9 13.48 -9.40 -3.76
C ASP A 9 13.26 -8.25 -4.77
N GLY A 10 13.46 -8.50 -6.07
CA GLY A 10 13.10 -7.56 -7.13
C GLY A 10 14.09 -6.41 -7.36
N LEU A 11 15.36 -6.58 -6.96
CA LEU A 11 16.47 -5.75 -7.44
C LEU A 11 17.02 -6.37 -8.73
N SER A 12 16.85 -5.64 -9.84
CA SER A 12 17.32 -6.11 -11.14
C SER A 12 18.84 -6.02 -11.24
N LEU A 13 19.46 -7.09 -11.75
CA LEU A 13 20.84 -7.11 -12.22
C LEU A 13 20.81 -7.15 -13.75
N PRO A 14 20.67 -5.99 -14.43
CA PRO A 14 20.54 -5.96 -15.88
C PRO A 14 21.81 -6.52 -16.53
N PRO A 15 21.68 -7.30 -17.63
CA PRO A 15 22.82 -7.85 -18.34
C PRO A 15 23.69 -6.74 -18.93
N LEU A 16 24.94 -7.05 -19.24
CA LEU A 16 25.85 -6.12 -19.94
C LEU A 16 25.24 -5.68 -21.28
N SER A 17 25.44 -4.41 -21.65
CA SER A 17 25.01 -3.95 -22.97
C SER A 17 25.91 -4.61 -24.02
N PRO A 18 25.44 -4.77 -25.27
CA PRO A 18 26.31 -5.25 -26.34
C PRO A 18 27.59 -4.40 -26.48
N ASP A 19 27.51 -3.08 -26.29
CA ASP A 19 28.68 -2.18 -26.34
C ASP A 19 29.63 -2.41 -25.15
N THR A 20 29.11 -2.46 -23.92
CA THR A 20 29.92 -2.74 -22.71
C THR A 20 30.58 -4.11 -22.82
N ALA A 21 29.83 -5.14 -23.21
CA ALA A 21 30.36 -6.49 -23.40
C ALA A 21 31.46 -6.51 -24.49
N GLN A 22 31.26 -5.80 -25.60
CA GLN A 22 32.27 -5.71 -26.66
C GLN A 22 33.52 -4.95 -26.21
N ARG A 23 33.38 -3.86 -25.44
CA ARG A 23 34.51 -3.12 -24.87
C ARG A 23 35.29 -3.95 -23.88
N LEU A 24 34.61 -4.68 -22.99
CA LEU A 24 35.23 -5.60 -22.05
C LEU A 24 35.93 -6.78 -22.75
N ALA A 25 35.35 -7.30 -23.84
CA ALA A 25 35.96 -8.36 -24.64
C ALA A 25 37.15 -7.91 -25.49
N LYS A 26 37.21 -6.62 -25.87
CA LYS A 26 38.34 -6.00 -26.58
C LYS A 26 39.45 -5.53 -25.65
N GLY A 27 39.13 -5.20 -24.40
CA GLY A 27 40.12 -5.03 -23.34
C GLY A 27 40.85 -6.35 -23.10
N ASP A 28 42.07 -6.30 -22.55
CA ASP A 28 42.86 -7.51 -22.32
C ASP A 28 42.02 -8.58 -21.60
N LEU A 29 41.81 -9.71 -22.29
CA LEU A 29 41.03 -10.88 -21.86
C LEU A 29 41.45 -11.46 -20.49
N PHE A 30 42.54 -10.96 -19.92
CA PHE A 30 43.12 -11.39 -18.66
C PHE A 30 42.51 -10.71 -17.42
N LEU A 31 41.69 -9.67 -17.57
CA LEU A 31 41.15 -8.93 -16.42
C LEU A 31 39.89 -9.55 -15.80
N VAL A 32 39.11 -10.32 -16.57
CA VAL A 32 37.82 -10.89 -16.15
C VAL A 32 37.95 -12.37 -15.75
N VAL A 33 37.12 -12.82 -14.81
CA VAL A 33 37.00 -14.22 -14.40
C VAL A 33 35.67 -14.77 -14.89
N GLY A 34 35.70 -15.89 -15.61
CA GLY A 34 34.49 -16.57 -16.07
C GLY A 34 33.74 -15.83 -17.18
N ASP A 35 32.42 -16.00 -17.20
CA ASP A 35 31.54 -15.41 -18.21
C ASP A 35 31.29 -13.92 -17.94
N LEU A 36 31.24 -13.12 -19.00
CA LEU A 36 30.90 -11.69 -18.92
C LEU A 36 29.44 -11.51 -18.50
N GLY A 37 29.22 -10.96 -17.31
CA GLY A 37 27.89 -10.81 -16.74
C GLY A 37 27.74 -9.62 -15.78
N ASN A 38 26.60 -9.62 -15.09
CA ASN A 38 26.33 -8.76 -13.95
C ASN A 38 25.88 -9.66 -12.79
N PRO A 39 26.71 -9.89 -11.76
CA PRO A 39 27.96 -9.17 -11.45
C PRO A 39 29.10 -9.41 -12.46
N LEU A 40 29.99 -8.42 -12.58
CA LEU A 40 31.24 -8.54 -13.35
C LEU A 40 32.36 -8.95 -12.39
N ASP A 41 32.84 -10.18 -12.52
CA ASP A 41 33.97 -10.68 -11.72
C ASP A 41 35.30 -10.35 -12.39
N ILE A 42 36.16 -9.61 -11.68
CA ILE A 42 37.50 -9.22 -12.15
C ILE A 42 38.60 -9.89 -11.32
N ARG A 43 39.73 -10.20 -11.97
CA ARG A 43 40.93 -10.68 -11.31
C ARG A 43 41.56 -9.58 -10.47
N GLY A 44 42.51 -9.97 -9.61
CA GLY A 44 43.26 -9.02 -8.81
C GLY A 44 43.93 -7.91 -9.63
N GLN A 45 44.53 -8.22 -10.79
CA GLN A 45 45.12 -7.20 -11.67
C GLN A 45 44.07 -6.25 -12.28
N GLY A 46 42.81 -6.67 -12.37
CA GLY A 46 41.70 -5.82 -12.84
C GLY A 46 41.48 -4.57 -11.98
N SER A 47 41.97 -4.54 -10.73
CA SER A 47 41.87 -3.34 -9.90
C SER A 47 42.67 -2.16 -10.43
N GLU A 48 43.68 -2.37 -11.29
CA GLU A 48 44.45 -1.29 -11.92
C GLU A 48 43.65 -0.53 -12.99
N HIS A 49 42.56 -1.14 -13.48
CA HIS A 49 41.65 -0.57 -14.48
C HIS A 49 40.27 -0.26 -13.89
N LEU A 50 40.19 -0.17 -12.56
CA LEU A 50 38.92 0.04 -11.86
C LEU A 50 38.22 1.34 -12.30
N PRO A 51 38.91 2.49 -12.50
CA PRO A 51 38.27 3.71 -12.99
C PRO A 51 37.60 3.53 -14.35
N GLU A 52 38.27 2.91 -15.32
CA GLU A 52 37.73 2.68 -16.67
C GLU A 52 36.55 1.73 -16.63
N LEU A 53 36.65 0.66 -15.83
CA LEU A 53 35.55 -0.30 -15.66
C LEU A 53 34.32 0.39 -15.08
N LEU A 54 34.46 1.14 -13.98
CA LEU A 54 33.35 1.85 -13.36
C LEU A 54 32.75 2.91 -14.30
N ASP A 55 33.58 3.61 -15.08
CA ASP A 55 33.12 4.60 -16.06
C ASP A 55 32.17 4.00 -17.11
N LEU A 56 32.39 2.75 -17.52
CA LEU A 56 31.46 2.03 -18.41
C LEU A 56 30.07 1.86 -17.80
N PHE A 57 30.00 1.56 -16.51
CA PHE A 57 28.74 1.30 -15.81
C PHE A 57 28.01 2.58 -15.40
N ILE A 58 28.74 3.61 -14.91
CA ILE A 58 28.09 4.86 -14.49
C ILE A 58 27.49 5.64 -15.68
N ARG A 59 28.03 5.47 -16.90
CA ARG A 59 27.50 6.12 -18.11
C ARG A 59 26.31 5.41 -18.74
N ASP A 60 26.03 4.17 -18.34
CA ASP A 60 24.94 3.39 -18.87
C ASP A 60 23.70 3.50 -17.97
N ASP A 61 22.62 4.08 -18.50
CA ASP A 61 21.38 4.38 -17.79
C ASP A 61 20.61 3.14 -17.32
N ARG A 62 21.00 1.94 -17.78
CA ARG A 62 20.44 0.69 -17.26
C ARG A 62 20.90 0.43 -15.83
N TYR A 63 22.06 0.94 -15.44
CA TYR A 63 22.58 0.84 -14.08
C TYR A 63 22.25 2.13 -13.30
N HIS A 64 21.48 1.98 -12.23
CA HIS A 64 21.06 3.09 -11.38
C HIS A 64 21.91 3.21 -10.11
N LEU A 65 22.67 2.16 -9.77
CA LEU A 65 23.49 2.03 -8.57
C LEU A 65 24.57 0.99 -8.84
N LEU A 66 25.77 1.20 -8.31
CA LEU A 66 26.90 0.27 -8.44
C LEU A 66 27.35 -0.22 -7.05
N VAL A 67 27.72 -1.50 -6.97
CA VAL A 67 28.36 -2.07 -5.78
C VAL A 67 29.74 -2.62 -6.17
N VAL A 68 30.79 -2.08 -5.57
CA VAL A 68 32.16 -2.58 -5.71
C VAL A 68 32.43 -3.55 -4.57
N ALA A 69 32.43 -4.85 -4.87
CA ALA A 69 32.68 -5.89 -3.90
C ALA A 69 34.17 -6.24 -3.82
N LEU A 70 34.81 -5.95 -2.68
CA LEU A 70 36.19 -6.31 -2.40
C LEU A 70 36.22 -7.61 -1.60
N GLY A 71 36.31 -8.74 -2.30
CA GLY A 71 36.31 -10.08 -1.69
C GLY A 71 37.69 -10.62 -1.33
N LEU A 72 38.74 -10.22 -2.06
CA LEU A 72 40.11 -10.64 -1.79
C LEU A 72 40.74 -9.79 -0.68
N PRO A 73 41.72 -10.33 0.08
CA PRO A 73 42.54 -9.51 0.98
C PRO A 73 43.07 -8.27 0.27
N CYS A 74 42.83 -7.10 0.86
CA CYS A 74 43.15 -5.82 0.26
C CYS A 74 43.73 -4.92 1.35
N THR A 75 45.02 -4.63 1.28
CA THR A 75 45.76 -3.86 2.28
C THR A 75 46.85 -3.01 1.61
N GLY A 76 47.49 -2.13 2.39
CA GLY A 76 48.63 -1.34 1.91
C GLY A 76 48.27 -0.34 0.81
N GLU A 77 49.23 -0.09 -0.08
CA GLU A 77 49.07 0.84 -1.20
C GLU A 77 47.92 0.45 -2.13
N ARG A 78 47.69 -0.85 -2.34
CA ARG A 78 46.60 -1.34 -3.19
C ARG A 78 45.22 -0.97 -2.64
N ALA A 79 45.01 -1.12 -1.34
CA ALA A 79 43.79 -0.68 -0.66
C ALA A 79 43.57 0.82 -0.81
N THR A 80 44.64 1.61 -0.64
CA THR A 80 44.62 3.07 -0.79
C THR A 80 44.31 3.49 -2.23
N HIS A 81 44.87 2.81 -3.22
CA HIS A 81 44.63 3.08 -4.64
C HIS A 81 43.17 2.80 -5.01
N ILE A 82 42.66 1.61 -4.69
CA ILE A 82 41.26 1.23 -4.94
C ILE A 82 40.30 2.21 -4.26
N ALA A 83 40.57 2.58 -3.00
CA ALA A 83 39.77 3.56 -2.28
C ALA A 83 39.72 4.91 -2.99
N ARG A 84 40.88 5.42 -3.44
CA ARG A 84 40.98 6.69 -4.18
C ARG A 84 40.20 6.62 -5.50
N ASP A 85 40.39 5.57 -6.28
CA ASP A 85 39.72 5.37 -7.56
C ASP A 85 38.20 5.37 -7.41
N VAL A 86 37.71 4.63 -6.40
CA VAL A 86 36.28 4.59 -6.10
C VAL A 86 35.74 5.96 -5.70
N ILE A 87 36.45 6.70 -4.83
CA ILE A 87 36.06 8.04 -4.40
C ILE A 87 36.04 9.01 -5.58
N ASP A 88 37.06 8.97 -6.43
CA ASP A 88 37.20 9.85 -7.59
C ASP A 88 36.10 9.58 -8.63
N VAL A 89 35.73 8.32 -8.84
CA VAL A 89 34.60 7.96 -9.71
C VAL A 89 33.26 8.35 -9.09
N ALA A 90 33.07 8.11 -7.79
CA ALA A 90 31.85 8.51 -7.09
C ALA A 90 31.62 10.03 -7.12
N GLY A 91 32.70 10.83 -7.15
CA GLY A 91 32.62 12.28 -7.32
C GLY A 91 32.18 12.76 -8.71
N LYS A 92 32.12 11.87 -9.71
CA LYS A 92 31.78 12.20 -11.11
C LYS A 92 30.35 11.81 -11.50
N THR A 93 29.56 11.24 -10.60
CA THR A 93 28.22 10.73 -10.91
C THR A 93 27.24 10.95 -9.76
N ASP A 94 25.96 11.12 -10.09
CA ASP A 94 24.87 11.11 -9.13
C ASP A 94 24.39 9.67 -8.79
N LYS A 95 24.86 8.67 -9.54
CA LYS A 95 24.54 7.26 -9.28
C LYS A 95 25.24 6.81 -8.01
N PRO A 96 24.53 6.26 -7.00
CA PRO A 96 25.17 5.78 -5.80
C PRO A 96 26.19 4.68 -6.11
N LEU A 97 27.41 4.86 -5.60
CA LEU A 97 28.46 3.87 -5.62
C LEU A 97 28.72 3.42 -4.19
N ILE A 98 28.64 2.12 -3.95
CA ILE A 98 28.75 1.51 -2.62
C ILE A 98 29.90 0.51 -2.62
N VAL A 99 30.68 0.49 -1.54
CA VAL A 99 31.75 -0.50 -1.34
C VAL A 99 31.28 -1.59 -0.40
N LEU A 100 31.38 -2.85 -0.84
CA LEU A 100 31.20 -4.02 0.00
C LEU A 100 32.58 -4.65 0.26
N TRP A 101 33.19 -4.30 1.39
CA TRP A 101 34.54 -4.73 1.74
C TRP A 101 34.51 -5.95 2.67
N MET A 102 34.57 -7.13 2.07
CA MET A 102 34.55 -8.43 2.78
C MET A 102 35.95 -9.02 3.00
N GLY A 103 36.91 -8.68 2.14
CA GLY A 103 38.29 -9.16 2.22
C GLY A 103 38.99 -8.71 3.50
N SER A 104 39.96 -9.50 3.95
CA SER A 104 40.80 -9.15 5.11
C SER A 104 41.46 -7.79 4.91
N ARG A 105 41.49 -7.01 6.00
CA ARG A 105 42.14 -5.69 6.11
C ARG A 105 43.44 -5.75 6.90
N LEU A 106 43.86 -6.96 7.25
CA LEU A 106 45.08 -7.21 8.00
C LEU A 106 46.21 -7.55 7.01
N ASP A 107 47.40 -7.04 7.31
CA ASP A 107 48.63 -7.43 6.61
C ASP A 107 48.93 -8.93 6.82
N PRO A 108 49.93 -9.51 6.11
CA PRO A 108 50.30 -10.92 6.29
C PRO A 108 50.67 -11.28 7.74
N GLU A 109 51.09 -10.31 8.55
CA GLU A 109 51.41 -10.46 9.97
C GLU A 109 50.19 -10.29 10.91
N GLY A 110 48.99 -10.07 10.36
CA GLY A 110 47.75 -9.94 11.12
C GLY A 110 47.51 -8.56 11.73
N ARG A 111 48.22 -7.52 11.30
CA ARG A 111 48.12 -6.15 11.82
C ARG A 111 47.28 -5.26 10.89
N PRO A 112 46.56 -4.27 11.42
CA PRO A 112 45.94 -3.23 10.59
C PRO A 112 47.00 -2.47 9.78
N SER A 113 46.75 -2.28 8.49
CA SER A 113 47.69 -1.55 7.61
C SER A 113 47.71 -0.05 7.92
N GLU A 114 48.90 0.57 7.94
CA GLU A 114 49.05 2.02 8.12
C GLU A 114 48.50 2.84 6.93
N HIS A 115 48.42 2.22 5.74
CA HIS A 115 47.88 2.80 4.50
C HIS A 115 46.40 2.44 4.37
N ASP A 116 45.59 3.01 5.26
CA ASP A 116 44.24 2.52 5.50
C ASP A 116 43.22 3.06 4.47
N GLY A 117 43.19 2.43 3.29
CA GLY A 117 42.18 2.71 2.27
C GLY A 117 40.74 2.55 2.77
N PHE A 118 40.53 1.75 3.82
CA PHE A 118 39.22 1.65 4.47
C PHE A 118 38.86 2.96 5.19
N ARG A 119 39.79 3.55 5.96
CA ARG A 119 39.58 4.88 6.56
C ARG A 119 39.36 5.98 5.53
N MET A 120 40.07 5.93 4.40
CA MET A 120 39.84 6.90 3.32
C MET A 120 38.40 6.87 2.84
N LEU A 121 37.85 5.67 2.64
CA LEU A 121 36.44 5.52 2.30
C LEU A 121 35.53 5.96 3.46
N GLU A 122 35.86 5.64 4.73
CA GLU A 122 35.03 6.02 5.90
C GLU A 122 34.92 7.54 6.05
N GLN A 123 35.96 8.26 5.68
CA GLN A 123 36.01 9.72 5.68
C GLN A 123 35.40 10.34 4.41
N SER A 124 35.00 9.51 3.45
CA SER A 124 34.37 9.94 2.20
C SER A 124 32.84 9.91 2.29
N ARG A 125 32.17 10.26 1.18
CA ARG A 125 30.71 10.13 1.03
C ARG A 125 30.28 8.76 0.48
N VAL A 126 31.22 7.85 0.21
CA VAL A 126 30.96 6.52 -0.34
C VAL A 126 30.51 5.59 0.79
N PRO A 127 29.29 5.04 0.78
CA PRO A 127 28.86 4.09 1.80
C PRO A 127 29.67 2.80 1.73
N ILE A 128 30.08 2.29 2.89
CA ILE A 128 30.83 1.04 3.01
C ILE A 128 30.09 0.06 3.89
N PHE A 129 30.08 -1.20 3.48
CA PHE A 129 29.58 -2.31 4.27
C PHE A 129 30.62 -3.41 4.34
N SER A 130 30.71 -4.08 5.49
CA SER A 130 31.56 -5.28 5.67
C SER A 130 30.77 -6.58 5.53
N ALA A 131 29.44 -6.51 5.67
CA ALA A 131 28.54 -7.65 5.65
C ALA A 131 27.57 -7.54 4.47
N PRO A 132 27.47 -8.57 3.62
CA PRO A 132 26.57 -8.55 2.46
C PRO A 132 25.11 -8.35 2.84
N ASP A 133 24.66 -8.88 3.98
CA ASP A 133 23.28 -8.81 4.44
C ASP A 133 22.86 -7.40 4.83
N THR A 134 23.74 -6.69 5.53
CA THR A 134 23.53 -5.28 5.88
C THR A 134 23.53 -4.40 4.64
N CYS A 135 24.49 -4.63 3.73
CA CYS A 135 24.55 -3.95 2.44
C CYS A 135 23.24 -4.14 1.66
N TYR A 136 22.79 -5.39 1.54
CA TYR A 136 21.55 -5.76 0.87
C TYR A 136 20.32 -5.04 1.44
N ARG A 137 20.14 -5.05 2.78
CA ARG A 137 19.01 -4.37 3.43
C ARG A 137 19.02 -2.86 3.19
N ALA A 138 20.21 -2.24 3.22
CA ALA A 138 20.37 -0.82 2.93
C ALA A 138 20.03 -0.48 1.47
N LEU A 139 20.51 -1.31 0.51
CA LEU A 139 20.17 -1.18 -0.91
C LEU A 139 18.65 -1.27 -1.14
N ARG A 140 17.99 -2.26 -0.53
CA ARG A 140 16.54 -2.42 -0.64
C ARG A 140 15.81 -1.19 -0.12
N ALA A 141 16.15 -0.71 1.08
CA ALA A 141 15.54 0.48 1.66
C ALA A 141 15.77 1.74 0.79
N LEU A 142 16.97 1.92 0.21
CA LEU A 142 17.28 3.03 -0.68
C LEU A 142 16.43 3.00 -1.96
N VAL A 143 16.28 1.82 -2.57
CA VAL A 143 15.46 1.64 -3.77
C VAL A 143 13.98 1.84 -3.47
N GLU A 144 13.48 1.31 -2.36
CA GLU A 144 12.12 1.51 -1.90
C GLU A 144 11.82 3.00 -1.65
N TYR A 145 12.74 3.70 -0.99
CA TYR A 145 12.64 5.13 -0.76
C TYR A 145 12.70 5.95 -2.06
N GLY A 146 13.58 5.61 -3.00
CA GLY A 146 13.63 6.25 -4.31
C GLY A 146 12.34 6.04 -5.11
N ARG A 147 11.76 4.83 -5.07
CA ARG A 147 10.43 4.55 -5.66
C ARG A 147 9.34 5.35 -4.96
N PHE A 148 9.37 5.49 -3.64
CA PHE A 148 8.43 6.32 -2.89
C PHE A 148 8.53 7.79 -3.30
N ARG A 149 9.75 8.37 -3.32
CA ARG A 149 9.95 9.77 -3.70
C ARG A 149 9.49 10.08 -5.12
N ARG A 150 9.80 9.21 -6.09
CA ARG A 150 9.33 9.38 -7.48
C ARG A 150 7.81 9.31 -7.58
N ARG A 151 7.18 8.38 -6.84
CA ARG A 151 5.72 8.29 -6.76
C ARG A 151 5.11 9.54 -6.14
N ALA A 152 5.59 9.98 -4.98
CA ALA A 152 5.13 11.19 -4.31
C ALA A 152 5.28 12.42 -5.22
N ALA A 153 6.42 12.56 -5.93
CA ALA A 153 6.63 13.63 -6.90
C ALA A 153 5.69 13.54 -8.10
N SER A 154 5.44 12.35 -8.64
CA SER A 154 4.49 12.12 -9.74
C SER A 154 3.06 12.49 -9.34
N VAL A 155 2.65 12.07 -8.14
CA VAL A 155 1.34 12.40 -7.57
C VAL A 155 1.21 13.90 -7.27
N ALA A 156 2.25 14.55 -6.78
CA ALA A 156 2.25 16.00 -6.55
C ALA A 156 2.22 16.80 -7.86
N ALA A 157 2.96 16.34 -8.88
CA ALA A 157 3.04 17.00 -10.19
C ALA A 157 1.77 16.79 -11.03
N ASN A 158 1.11 15.65 -10.88
CA ASN A 158 -0.14 15.32 -11.54
C ASN A 158 -1.12 14.70 -10.53
N PRO A 159 -1.74 15.52 -9.67
CA PRO A 159 -2.70 15.02 -8.70
C PRO A 159 -3.84 14.37 -9.46
N VAL A 160 -3.90 13.05 -9.44
CA VAL A 160 -4.95 12.27 -10.10
C VAL A 160 -6.23 12.43 -9.28
N ARG A 161 -6.86 13.60 -9.37
CA ARG A 161 -8.20 13.80 -8.85
C ARG A 161 -9.15 12.98 -9.71
N LEU A 162 -9.94 12.14 -9.07
CA LEU A 162 -11.04 11.44 -9.74
C LEU A 162 -12.12 12.47 -10.09
N GLY A 163 -12.03 13.10 -11.26
CA GLY A 163 -12.96 14.18 -11.63
C GLY A 163 -14.40 13.71 -11.89
N THR A 164 -14.62 12.42 -12.14
CA THR A 164 -15.95 11.89 -12.50
C THR A 164 -16.69 11.34 -11.29
N GLY A 165 -17.91 11.87 -11.05
CA GLY A 165 -18.80 11.41 -9.99
C GLY A 165 -18.31 11.73 -8.58
N ILE A 166 -17.57 12.84 -8.41
CA ILE A 166 -17.25 13.42 -7.11
C ILE A 166 -17.97 14.76 -6.98
N ASP A 167 -18.73 14.90 -5.89
CA ASP A 167 -19.46 16.10 -5.48
C ASP A 167 -18.98 16.52 -4.08
N GLU A 168 -17.73 17.01 -4.02
CA GLU A 168 -17.15 17.55 -2.78
C GLU A 168 -18.01 18.70 -2.19
N PRO A 169 -18.50 19.68 -2.98
CA PRO A 169 -19.35 20.74 -2.42
C PRO A 169 -20.63 20.20 -1.79
N GLY A 170 -21.30 19.22 -2.41
CA GLY A 170 -22.47 18.57 -1.86
C GLY A 170 -22.16 17.76 -0.59
N ALA A 171 -21.02 17.07 -0.55
CA ALA A 171 -20.55 16.38 0.65
C ALA A 171 -20.33 17.36 1.82
N ARG A 172 -19.62 18.47 1.58
CA ARG A 172 -19.38 19.51 2.59
C ARG A 172 -20.68 20.17 3.06
N ALA A 173 -21.60 20.49 2.14
CA ALA A 173 -22.89 21.07 2.47
C ALA A 173 -23.76 20.12 3.32
N MET A 174 -23.73 18.82 3.00
CA MET A 174 -24.44 17.80 3.78
C MET A 174 -23.88 17.67 5.21
N LEU A 175 -22.55 17.71 5.35
CA LEU A 175 -21.90 17.64 6.66
C LEU A 175 -22.11 18.90 7.50
N GLY A 176 -22.37 20.07 6.90
CA GLY A 176 -22.69 21.31 7.62
C GLY A 176 -21.74 21.58 8.80
N GLU A 177 -22.26 21.73 10.01
CA GLU A 177 -21.48 21.77 11.27
C GLU A 177 -21.69 20.49 12.12
N ALA A 178 -21.95 19.35 11.48
CA ALA A 178 -22.12 18.07 12.17
C ALA A 178 -20.81 17.60 12.82
N HIS A 179 -20.97 16.89 13.94
CA HIS A 179 -19.91 16.29 14.75
C HIS A 179 -20.35 14.90 15.24
N GLY A 180 -19.41 14.09 15.71
CA GLY A 180 -19.69 12.72 16.16
C GLY A 180 -19.79 11.73 15.01
N THR A 181 -20.53 10.65 15.19
CA THR A 181 -20.67 9.58 14.19
C THR A 181 -21.92 9.81 13.33
N LEU A 182 -21.78 9.65 12.01
CA LEU A 182 -22.94 9.68 11.11
C LEU A 182 -23.79 8.44 11.27
N ASP A 183 -25.11 8.58 11.11
CA ASP A 183 -25.97 7.42 10.89
C ASP A 183 -25.74 6.81 9.50
N GLU A 184 -26.35 5.67 9.23
CA GLU A 184 -26.07 4.87 8.03
C GLU A 184 -26.54 5.56 6.77
N VAL A 185 -27.63 6.32 6.88
CA VAL A 185 -28.22 7.04 5.75
C VAL A 185 -27.30 8.19 5.35
N ASP A 186 -26.78 8.92 6.34
CA ASP A 186 -25.90 10.05 6.08
C ASP A 186 -24.48 9.57 5.68
N ALA A 187 -23.98 8.49 6.29
CA ALA A 187 -22.75 7.82 5.85
C ALA A 187 -22.87 7.31 4.40
N ARG A 188 -24.01 6.71 4.02
CA ARG A 188 -24.26 6.28 2.64
C ARG A 188 -24.27 7.45 1.66
N ARG A 189 -24.97 8.54 2.03
CA ARG A 189 -25.04 9.76 1.21
C ARG A 189 -23.64 10.36 1.01
N LEU A 190 -22.82 10.42 2.05
CA LEU A 190 -21.45 10.91 1.95
C LEU A 190 -20.64 10.09 0.93
N LEU A 191 -20.65 8.78 1.08
CA LEU A 191 -19.93 7.88 0.18
C LEU A 191 -20.46 7.95 -1.26
N ALA A 192 -21.76 8.19 -1.45
CA ALA A 192 -22.36 8.42 -2.76
C ALA A 192 -21.90 9.74 -3.42
N CYS A 193 -21.66 10.81 -2.65
CA CYS A 193 -21.02 12.03 -3.15
C CYS A 193 -19.62 11.76 -3.70
N TYR A 194 -18.94 10.71 -3.24
CA TYR A 194 -17.65 10.26 -3.78
C TYR A 194 -17.78 9.12 -4.78
N GLY A 195 -18.98 8.82 -5.28
CA GLY A 195 -19.24 7.79 -6.28
C GLY A 195 -18.91 6.36 -5.84
N ILE A 196 -18.91 6.09 -4.53
CA ILE A 196 -18.68 4.76 -3.98
C ILE A 196 -20.01 3.98 -4.02
N PRO A 197 -20.09 2.87 -4.78
CA PRO A 197 -21.32 2.11 -4.95
C PRO A 197 -21.86 1.55 -3.63
N GLY A 198 -23.17 1.62 -3.44
CA GLY A 198 -23.89 1.03 -2.31
C GLY A 198 -25.07 0.18 -2.79
N PRO A 199 -25.66 -0.63 -1.90
CA PRO A 199 -26.88 -1.38 -2.21
C PRO A 199 -28.07 -0.44 -2.42
N ARG A 200 -29.12 -0.92 -3.10
CA ARG A 200 -30.41 -0.24 -3.12
C ARG A 200 -31.01 -0.29 -1.71
N GLU A 201 -31.47 0.85 -1.21
CA GLU A 201 -31.99 0.95 0.15
C GLU A 201 -33.02 2.07 0.31
N ALA A 202 -33.86 1.94 1.33
CA ALA A 202 -34.87 2.92 1.67
C ALA A 202 -35.04 3.03 3.20
N LEU A 203 -34.98 4.26 3.72
CA LEU A 203 -35.35 4.57 5.10
C LEU A 203 -36.88 4.62 5.19
N VAL A 204 -37.43 3.87 6.14
CA VAL A 204 -38.87 3.74 6.35
C VAL A 204 -39.23 3.91 7.82
N ALA A 205 -40.44 4.41 8.09
CA ALA A 205 -40.92 4.68 9.45
C ALA A 205 -41.55 3.46 10.12
N ASP A 206 -42.12 2.53 9.34
CA ASP A 206 -42.92 1.42 9.86
C ASP A 206 -42.82 0.17 8.97
N ALA A 207 -43.42 -0.93 9.45
CA ALA A 207 -43.40 -2.22 8.77
C ALA A 207 -44.16 -2.22 7.43
N ASP A 208 -45.25 -1.44 7.30
CA ASP A 208 -46.00 -1.37 6.03
C ASP A 208 -45.19 -0.66 4.95
N ALA A 209 -44.51 0.43 5.32
CA ALA A 209 -43.55 1.10 4.46
C ALA A 209 -42.35 0.19 4.13
N ALA A 210 -41.88 -0.62 5.08
CA ALA A 210 -40.82 -1.59 4.84
C ALA A 210 -41.21 -2.62 3.77
N VAL A 211 -42.45 -3.14 3.81
CA VAL A 211 -42.96 -4.09 2.81
C VAL A 211 -43.01 -3.44 1.42
N ARG A 212 -43.51 -2.20 1.32
CA ARG A 212 -43.53 -1.47 0.04
C ARG A 212 -42.13 -1.25 -0.51
N ALA A 213 -41.16 -0.88 0.34
CA ALA A 213 -39.77 -0.73 -0.06
C ALA A 213 -39.15 -2.06 -0.51
N ALA A 214 -39.37 -3.14 0.23
CA ALA A 214 -38.87 -4.46 -0.12
C ALA A 214 -39.44 -4.98 -1.44
N ALA A 215 -40.70 -4.69 -1.76
CA ALA A 215 -41.30 -5.02 -3.05
C ALA A 215 -40.62 -4.30 -4.23
N GLN A 216 -40.13 -3.07 -4.02
CA GLN A 216 -39.39 -2.31 -5.04
C GLN A 216 -37.92 -2.75 -5.16
N ILE A 217 -37.29 -3.07 -4.03
CA ILE A 217 -35.89 -3.52 -3.98
C ILE A 217 -35.78 -4.96 -4.51
N GLY A 218 -36.70 -5.83 -4.13
CA GLY A 218 -36.67 -7.27 -4.40
C GLY A 218 -36.00 -8.06 -3.27
N TYR A 219 -36.59 -9.20 -2.94
CA TYR A 219 -36.09 -10.13 -1.92
C TYR A 219 -34.92 -10.99 -2.44
N PRO A 220 -34.01 -11.49 -1.57
CA PRO A 220 -33.97 -11.23 -0.13
C PRO A 220 -33.48 -9.83 0.24
N VAL A 221 -33.98 -9.30 1.35
CA VAL A 221 -33.60 -7.99 1.89
C VAL A 221 -32.99 -8.11 3.29
N VAL A 222 -32.33 -7.03 3.70
CA VAL A 222 -31.83 -6.77 5.04
C VAL A 222 -32.69 -5.67 5.66
N VAL A 223 -32.98 -5.76 6.96
CA VAL A 223 -33.52 -4.64 7.74
C VAL A 223 -32.60 -4.31 8.89
N LYS A 224 -32.29 -3.02 9.07
CA LYS A 224 -31.52 -2.51 10.21
C LYS A 224 -32.18 -1.28 10.84
N ALA A 225 -32.09 -1.14 12.16
CA ALA A 225 -32.44 0.14 12.80
C ALA A 225 -31.40 1.21 12.44
N VAL A 226 -31.87 2.43 12.22
CA VAL A 226 -31.03 3.59 11.88
C VAL A 226 -30.87 4.46 13.11
N SER A 227 -29.65 4.53 13.64
CA SER A 227 -29.32 5.36 14.80
C SER A 227 -27.80 5.50 14.95
N ALA A 228 -27.33 6.74 15.08
CA ALA A 228 -25.94 7.02 15.44
C ALA A 228 -25.57 6.53 16.86
N ASP A 229 -26.56 6.28 17.72
CA ASP A 229 -26.36 5.80 19.09
C ASP A 229 -26.17 4.26 19.15
N LEU A 230 -26.24 3.55 18.00
CA LEU A 230 -26.14 2.09 17.91
C LEU A 230 -24.95 1.63 17.02
N PRO A 231 -23.69 1.76 17.50
CA PRO A 231 -22.52 1.35 16.72
C PRO A 231 -22.38 -0.17 16.53
N HIS A 232 -22.80 -1.00 17.51
CA HIS A 232 -22.69 -2.47 17.48
C HIS A 232 -24.06 -3.16 17.27
N LYS A 233 -24.66 -2.98 16.09
CA LYS A 233 -26.05 -3.37 15.84
C LYS A 233 -26.32 -4.88 15.80
N SER A 234 -25.35 -5.65 15.34
CA SER A 234 -25.48 -7.11 15.29
C SER A 234 -25.64 -7.68 16.69
N GLU A 235 -24.92 -7.12 17.67
CA GLU A 235 -24.93 -7.55 19.07
C GLU A 235 -26.22 -7.12 19.80
N THR A 236 -26.80 -5.98 19.41
CA THR A 236 -28.06 -5.46 19.98
C THR A 236 -29.31 -6.00 19.29
N GLY A 237 -29.17 -6.93 18.33
CA GLY A 237 -30.29 -7.47 17.55
C GLY A 237 -30.97 -6.45 16.64
N ALA A 238 -30.28 -5.33 16.35
CA ALA A 238 -30.78 -4.21 15.57
C ALA A 238 -30.61 -4.42 14.04
N VAL A 239 -30.21 -5.61 13.60
CA VAL A 239 -30.10 -6.02 12.19
C VAL A 239 -30.70 -7.40 11.98
N LYS A 240 -31.44 -7.59 10.90
CA LYS A 240 -31.87 -8.90 10.41
C LYS A 240 -31.54 -9.07 8.93
N LEU A 241 -30.73 -10.08 8.63
CA LEU A 241 -30.31 -10.46 7.28
C LEU A 241 -31.21 -11.56 6.71
N GLY A 242 -31.18 -11.75 5.38
CA GLY A 242 -31.75 -12.93 4.73
C GLY A 242 -33.27 -13.00 4.75
N ILE A 243 -33.95 -11.87 4.81
CA ILE A 243 -35.41 -11.83 4.84
C ILE A 243 -35.91 -12.17 3.43
N ALA A 244 -36.63 -13.28 3.29
CA ALA A 244 -37.01 -13.83 1.98
C ALA A 244 -38.42 -13.44 1.52
N ASP A 245 -39.27 -12.96 2.42
CA ASP A 245 -40.69 -12.70 2.15
C ASP A 245 -41.28 -11.62 3.09
N GLU A 246 -42.49 -11.16 2.76
CA GLU A 246 -43.22 -10.13 3.51
C GLU A 246 -43.50 -10.53 4.97
N ARG A 247 -43.90 -11.78 5.22
CA ARG A 247 -44.23 -12.23 6.58
C ARG A 247 -43.00 -12.14 7.48
N SER A 248 -41.90 -12.72 7.00
CA SER A 248 -40.60 -12.70 7.67
C SER A 248 -40.09 -11.26 7.88
N LEU A 249 -40.39 -10.35 6.96
CA LEU A 249 -40.05 -8.93 7.05
C LEU A 249 -40.79 -8.23 8.20
N ARG A 250 -42.11 -8.40 8.28
CA ARG A 250 -42.92 -7.81 9.36
C ARG A 250 -42.47 -8.30 10.73
N GLU A 251 -42.23 -9.60 10.85
CA GLU A 251 -41.69 -10.19 12.08
C GLU A 251 -40.29 -9.64 12.43
N ALA A 252 -39.43 -9.43 11.43
CA ALA A 252 -38.11 -8.83 11.65
C ALA A 252 -38.20 -7.39 12.15
N CYS A 253 -39.06 -6.56 11.56
CA CYS A 253 -39.28 -5.17 11.99
C CYS A 253 -39.73 -5.12 13.46
N ALA A 254 -40.70 -5.94 13.85
CA ALA A 254 -41.18 -6.00 15.24
C ALA A 254 -40.07 -6.40 16.22
N ARG A 255 -39.30 -7.45 15.89
CA ARG A 255 -38.19 -7.93 16.73
C ARG A 255 -37.07 -6.88 16.89
N ILE A 256 -36.76 -6.14 15.83
CA ILE A 256 -35.74 -5.08 15.90
C ILE A 256 -36.19 -3.97 16.84
N VAL A 257 -37.44 -3.49 16.72
CA VAL A 257 -37.98 -2.44 17.60
C VAL A 257 -37.99 -2.89 19.06
N GLU A 258 -38.43 -4.13 19.33
CA GLU A 258 -38.40 -4.72 20.66
C GLU A 258 -36.97 -4.82 21.22
N SER A 259 -36.02 -5.30 20.41
CA SER A 259 -34.64 -5.49 20.82
C SER A 259 -33.95 -4.16 21.13
N VAL A 260 -34.15 -3.14 20.30
CA VAL A 260 -33.60 -1.80 20.53
C VAL A 260 -34.20 -1.20 21.80
N GLY A 261 -35.52 -1.29 21.99
CA GLY A 261 -36.17 -0.79 23.22
C GLY A 261 -35.68 -1.49 24.49
N ARG A 262 -35.27 -2.75 24.41
CA ARG A 262 -34.75 -3.52 25.56
C ARG A 262 -33.29 -3.21 25.86
N HIS A 263 -32.43 -3.15 24.85
CA HIS A 263 -30.98 -3.07 25.03
C HIS A 263 -30.43 -1.64 24.94
N SER A 264 -31.20 -0.71 24.36
CA SER A 264 -30.78 0.67 24.14
C SER A 264 -31.99 1.61 24.21
N PRO A 265 -32.68 1.70 25.38
CA PRO A 265 -33.93 2.46 25.52
C PRO A 265 -33.76 3.96 25.24
N ASP A 266 -32.55 4.50 25.45
CA ASP A 266 -32.25 5.91 25.24
C ASP A 266 -31.77 6.23 23.80
N ALA A 267 -31.64 5.21 22.93
CA ALA A 267 -31.16 5.40 21.57
C ALA A 267 -32.19 6.15 20.71
N ARG A 268 -31.74 7.18 19.99
CA ARG A 268 -32.59 7.92 19.05
C ARG A 268 -32.66 7.15 17.74
N VAL A 269 -33.74 6.40 17.54
CA VAL A 269 -33.98 5.64 16.30
C VAL A 269 -34.69 6.53 15.29
N ARG A 270 -34.05 6.76 14.14
CA ARG A 270 -34.60 7.53 13.02
C ARG A 270 -35.65 6.76 12.22
N GLY A 271 -35.52 5.43 12.19
CA GLY A 271 -36.41 4.52 11.47
C GLY A 271 -35.74 3.18 11.21
N LEU A 272 -36.27 2.45 10.22
CA LEU A 272 -35.71 1.20 9.73
C LEU A 272 -35.15 1.42 8.32
N LEU A 273 -33.97 0.87 8.03
CA LEU A 273 -33.42 0.82 6.68
C LEU A 273 -33.69 -0.55 6.07
N VAL A 274 -34.49 -0.58 5.00
CA VAL A 274 -34.64 -1.77 4.15
C VAL A 274 -33.59 -1.69 3.07
N GLN A 275 -32.73 -2.70 2.97
CA GLN A 275 -31.55 -2.71 2.12
C GLN A 275 -31.50 -4.00 1.30
N GLN A 276 -31.04 -3.91 0.05
CA GLN A 276 -30.78 -5.06 -0.81
C GLN A 276 -29.74 -5.98 -0.16
N MET A 277 -30.02 -7.29 -0.10
CA MET A 277 -29.01 -8.25 0.32
C MET A 277 -28.04 -8.54 -0.84
N ILE A 278 -26.78 -8.19 -0.66
CA ILE A 278 -25.71 -8.52 -1.60
C ILE A 278 -25.12 -9.88 -1.22
N GLY A 279 -25.10 -10.83 -2.15
CA GLY A 279 -24.59 -12.18 -1.94
C GLY A 279 -23.54 -12.59 -2.98
N GLY A 280 -22.83 -13.69 -2.71
CA GLY A 280 -21.93 -14.33 -3.68
C GLY A 280 -20.63 -13.57 -3.98
N GLY A 281 -20.21 -12.66 -3.11
CA GLY A 281 -18.95 -11.91 -3.24
C GLY A 281 -17.97 -12.20 -2.11
N ARG A 282 -16.76 -11.65 -2.25
CA ARG A 282 -15.71 -11.69 -1.23
C ARG A 282 -15.78 -10.42 -0.40
N GLU A 283 -15.67 -10.57 0.91
CA GLU A 283 -15.65 -9.42 1.81
C GLU A 283 -14.24 -8.84 1.86
N MET A 284 -14.17 -7.51 1.84
CA MET A 284 -12.97 -6.71 2.04
C MET A 284 -13.29 -5.57 3.01
N VAL A 285 -12.24 -5.00 3.60
CA VAL A 285 -12.34 -3.78 4.40
C VAL A 285 -11.53 -2.70 3.71
N VAL A 286 -12.11 -1.51 3.58
CA VAL A 286 -11.40 -0.30 3.11
C VAL A 286 -11.69 0.81 4.09
N ALA A 287 -10.64 1.39 4.66
CA ALA A 287 -10.77 2.44 5.66
C ALA A 287 -9.83 3.60 5.35
N ALA A 288 -10.15 4.78 5.87
CA ALA A 288 -9.24 5.90 6.00
C ALA A 288 -9.34 6.45 7.42
N THR A 289 -8.18 6.59 8.07
CA THR A 289 -8.05 7.20 9.39
C THR A 289 -7.03 8.32 9.32
N ARG A 290 -7.07 9.23 10.30
CA ARG A 290 -6.06 10.27 10.40
C ARG A 290 -4.94 9.88 11.36
N ASP A 291 -3.74 9.82 10.83
CA ASP A 291 -2.50 9.71 11.60
C ASP A 291 -1.97 11.09 11.99
N ALA A 292 -1.37 11.20 13.18
CA ALA A 292 -0.89 12.47 13.72
C ALA A 292 0.33 13.04 12.95
N GLN A 293 1.13 12.19 12.32
CA GLN A 293 2.33 12.61 11.57
C GLN A 293 2.06 12.65 10.06
N PHE A 294 1.28 11.69 9.57
CA PHE A 294 1.10 11.49 8.13
C PHE A 294 -0.20 12.09 7.57
N GLY A 295 -1.09 12.60 8.44
CA GLY A 295 -2.42 13.03 8.01
C GLY A 295 -3.28 11.82 7.63
N PRO A 296 -4.15 11.92 6.61
CA PRO A 296 -4.96 10.79 6.17
C PRO A 296 -4.12 9.57 5.78
N VAL A 297 -4.54 8.38 6.20
CA VAL A 297 -3.95 7.09 5.85
C VAL A 297 -5.06 6.14 5.43
N VAL A 298 -4.97 5.67 4.18
CA VAL A 298 -5.90 4.67 3.64
C VAL A 298 -5.37 3.28 3.94
N SER A 299 -6.26 2.41 4.40
CA SER A 299 -6.01 1.01 4.68
C SER A 299 -6.94 0.13 3.84
N CYS A 300 -6.44 -0.99 3.36
CA CYS A 300 -7.29 -2.06 2.82
C CYS A 300 -6.87 -3.42 3.36
N GLY A 301 -7.84 -4.32 3.49
CA GLY A 301 -7.64 -5.70 3.91
C GLY A 301 -8.71 -6.61 3.32
N LEU A 302 -8.52 -7.91 3.49
CA LEU A 302 -9.63 -8.86 3.34
C LEU A 302 -10.68 -8.58 4.44
N GLY A 303 -11.88 -9.12 4.29
CA GLY A 303 -13.00 -9.03 5.24
C GLY A 303 -13.29 -10.37 5.91
N GLY A 304 -14.21 -10.37 6.88
CA GLY A 304 -14.63 -11.57 7.62
C GLY A 304 -13.73 -11.96 8.80
N VAL A 305 -14.02 -13.11 9.40
CA VAL A 305 -13.42 -13.57 10.69
C VAL A 305 -11.88 -13.66 10.65
N PHE A 306 -11.30 -13.85 9.46
CA PHE A 306 -9.86 -13.99 9.31
C PHE A 306 -9.08 -12.68 9.48
N VAL A 307 -9.73 -11.51 9.43
CA VAL A 307 -9.07 -10.19 9.51
C VAL A 307 -8.56 -9.87 10.91
N GLU A 308 -9.39 -10.13 11.92
CA GLU A 308 -9.05 -9.88 13.33
C GLU A 308 -7.86 -10.75 13.77
N VAL A 309 -7.76 -11.95 13.19
CA VAL A 309 -6.72 -12.94 13.53
C VAL A 309 -5.43 -12.71 12.74
N LEU A 310 -5.52 -12.43 11.43
CA LEU A 310 -4.35 -12.34 10.55
C LEU A 310 -3.72 -10.95 10.49
N ARG A 311 -4.45 -9.89 10.89
CA ARG A 311 -4.00 -8.48 10.76
C ARG A 311 -3.47 -8.15 9.36
N ASP A 312 -4.03 -8.78 8.33
CA ASP A 312 -3.61 -8.65 6.93
C ASP A 312 -4.15 -7.35 6.34
N VAL A 313 -3.44 -6.25 6.61
CA VAL A 313 -3.81 -4.89 6.22
C VAL A 313 -2.64 -4.21 5.53
N GLN A 314 -2.92 -3.55 4.40
CA GLN A 314 -1.97 -2.71 3.69
C GLN A 314 -2.37 -1.25 3.84
N ARG A 315 -1.39 -0.37 4.05
CA ARG A 315 -1.60 1.06 4.30
C ARG A 315 -0.82 1.94 3.33
N ARG A 316 -1.42 3.06 2.93
CA ARG A 316 -0.77 4.11 2.13
C ARG A 316 -1.33 5.49 2.49
N VAL A 317 -0.49 6.50 2.34
CA VAL A 317 -0.89 7.92 2.44
C VAL A 317 -1.45 8.34 1.07
N PRO A 318 -2.67 8.89 0.98
CA PRO A 318 -3.21 9.42 -0.26
C PRO A 318 -2.49 10.73 -0.65
N PRO A 319 -2.52 11.14 -1.95
CA PRO A 319 -3.33 10.59 -3.02
C PRO A 319 -2.82 9.25 -3.54
N LEU A 320 -3.73 8.37 -3.98
CA LEU A 320 -3.40 7.04 -4.48
C LEU A 320 -3.63 6.93 -5.99
N SER A 321 -2.61 6.48 -6.71
CA SER A 321 -2.77 6.04 -8.09
C SER A 321 -3.48 4.68 -8.14
N ALA A 322 -3.92 4.27 -9.33
CA ALA A 322 -4.45 2.92 -9.54
C ALA A 322 -3.39 1.85 -9.23
N ASP A 323 -2.12 2.13 -9.52
CA ASP A 323 -1.03 1.20 -9.28
C ASP A 323 -0.70 1.09 -7.78
N ASP A 324 -0.81 2.18 -7.02
CA ASP A 324 -0.65 2.12 -5.56
C ASP A 324 -1.73 1.23 -4.93
N ALA A 325 -2.99 1.40 -5.34
CA ALA A 325 -4.09 0.58 -4.86
C ALA A 325 -3.95 -0.90 -5.29
N ARG A 326 -3.51 -1.18 -6.53
CA ARG A 326 -3.20 -2.55 -6.97
C ARG A 326 -2.06 -3.17 -6.17
N GLU A 327 -1.01 -2.40 -5.89
CA GLU A 327 0.13 -2.86 -5.07
C GLU A 327 -0.32 -3.15 -3.63
N MET A 328 -1.19 -2.31 -3.05
CA MET A 328 -1.79 -2.57 -1.74
C MET A 328 -2.54 -3.91 -1.76
N ILE A 329 -3.40 -4.15 -2.74
CA ILE A 329 -4.17 -5.39 -2.81
C ILE A 329 -3.26 -6.61 -3.03
N ALA A 330 -2.27 -6.50 -3.93
CA ALA A 330 -1.35 -7.59 -4.26
C ALA A 330 -0.44 -7.99 -3.09
N LYS A 331 -0.19 -7.08 -2.14
CA LYS A 331 0.65 -7.32 -0.95
C LYS A 331 -0.12 -7.91 0.24
N LEU A 332 -1.44 -8.09 0.12
CA LEU A 332 -2.20 -8.83 1.11
C LEU A 332 -1.73 -10.29 1.14
N ALA A 333 -1.50 -10.83 2.32
CA ALA A 333 -1.13 -12.25 2.50
C ALA A 333 -2.17 -13.17 1.85
N GLY A 334 -3.45 -12.80 1.91
CA GLY A 334 -4.54 -13.52 1.26
C GLY A 334 -4.88 -13.08 -0.17
N ALA A 335 -4.03 -12.30 -0.86
CA ALA A 335 -4.33 -11.78 -2.20
C ALA A 335 -4.69 -12.87 -3.23
N ALA A 336 -4.13 -14.07 -3.09
CA ALA A 336 -4.45 -15.22 -3.95
C ALA A 336 -5.95 -15.59 -3.92
N THR A 337 -6.65 -15.33 -2.81
CA THR A 337 -8.09 -15.59 -2.68
C THR A 337 -8.94 -14.63 -3.53
N LEU A 338 -8.37 -13.52 -3.98
CA LEU A 338 -9.03 -12.55 -4.86
C LEU A 338 -8.95 -12.96 -6.35
N GLY A 339 -8.07 -13.90 -6.70
CA GLY A 339 -8.02 -14.51 -8.03
C GLY A 339 -9.16 -15.52 -8.27
N ALA A 340 -9.11 -16.25 -9.38
CA ALA A 340 -9.96 -17.42 -9.55
C ALA A 340 -9.47 -18.56 -8.65
N PHE A 341 -10.36 -19.20 -7.89
CA PHE A 341 -10.01 -20.36 -7.07
C PHE A 341 -11.16 -21.37 -7.02
N ARG A 342 -10.91 -22.54 -6.43
CA ARG A 342 -11.90 -23.60 -6.26
C ARG A 342 -13.04 -23.13 -5.34
N GLY A 343 -14.08 -22.53 -5.92
CA GLY A 343 -15.19 -21.92 -5.18
C GLY A 343 -15.79 -20.68 -5.84
N GLY A 344 -15.14 -20.07 -6.84
CA GLY A 344 -15.74 -18.97 -7.59
C GLY A 344 -14.80 -18.26 -8.58
N PRO A 345 -15.37 -17.45 -9.49
CA PRO A 345 -14.62 -16.59 -10.40
C PRO A 345 -13.77 -15.53 -9.67
N ALA A 346 -12.83 -14.92 -10.37
CA ALA A 346 -12.07 -13.78 -9.85
C ALA A 346 -12.98 -12.59 -9.53
N ILE A 347 -12.56 -11.73 -8.59
CA ILE A 347 -13.28 -10.48 -8.31
C ILE A 347 -13.02 -9.44 -9.41
N ASP A 348 -13.90 -8.45 -9.48
CA ASP A 348 -13.59 -7.19 -10.16
C ASP A 348 -12.55 -6.39 -9.35
N LEU A 349 -11.28 -6.62 -9.66
CA LEU A 349 -10.17 -5.95 -8.98
C LEU A 349 -10.17 -4.43 -9.23
N ASP A 350 -10.57 -4.00 -10.41
CA ASP A 350 -10.57 -2.57 -10.77
C ASP A 350 -11.67 -1.82 -10.00
N ALA A 351 -12.79 -2.47 -9.70
CA ALA A 351 -13.81 -1.90 -8.81
C ALA A 351 -13.27 -1.65 -7.39
N VAL A 352 -12.48 -2.57 -6.82
CA VAL A 352 -11.85 -2.38 -5.50
C VAL A 352 -10.83 -1.25 -5.56
N VAL A 353 -9.99 -1.23 -6.59
CA VAL A 353 -9.02 -0.15 -6.84
C VAL A 353 -9.71 1.22 -6.89
N ASN A 354 -10.85 1.31 -7.56
CA ASN A 354 -11.64 2.54 -7.63
C ASN A 354 -12.19 2.96 -6.26
N VAL A 355 -12.70 2.02 -5.45
CA VAL A 355 -13.17 2.31 -4.07
C VAL A 355 -12.03 2.81 -3.18
N ILE A 356 -10.88 2.14 -3.17
CA ILE A 356 -9.70 2.55 -2.38
C ILE A 356 -9.28 3.99 -2.73
N ARG A 357 -9.24 4.32 -4.02
CA ARG A 357 -8.89 5.67 -4.48
C ARG A 357 -9.94 6.72 -4.10
N ARG A 358 -11.23 6.38 -4.18
CA ARG A 358 -12.33 7.27 -3.79
C ARG A 358 -12.35 7.53 -2.29
N VAL A 359 -12.07 6.52 -1.46
CA VAL A 359 -11.89 6.67 -0.02
C VAL A 359 -10.67 7.57 0.28
N GLY A 360 -9.55 7.38 -0.43
CA GLY A 360 -8.39 8.26 -0.30
C GLY A 360 -8.67 9.70 -0.69
N GLN A 361 -9.43 9.94 -1.76
CA GLN A 361 -9.85 11.27 -2.19
C GLN A 361 -10.81 11.91 -1.18
N LEU A 362 -11.80 11.15 -0.67
CA LEU A 362 -12.71 11.60 0.40
C LEU A 362 -11.94 12.05 1.64
N ALA A 363 -10.97 11.24 2.08
CA ALA A 363 -10.19 11.54 3.27
C ALA A 363 -9.30 12.79 3.12
N LEU A 364 -8.79 13.06 1.91
CA LEU A 364 -8.05 14.29 1.60
C LEU A 364 -8.98 15.51 1.52
N ASP A 365 -10.07 15.39 0.73
CA ASP A 365 -10.98 16.50 0.49
C ASP A 365 -11.73 16.92 1.75
N LEU A 366 -11.88 16.03 2.73
CA LEU A 366 -12.60 16.29 4.00
C LEU A 366 -11.71 16.09 5.24
N GLU A 367 -10.39 16.25 5.12
CA GLU A 367 -9.44 16.02 6.23
C GLU A 367 -9.69 16.88 7.48
N ASP A 368 -10.34 18.03 7.28
CA ASP A 368 -10.76 18.98 8.31
C ASP A 368 -12.05 18.56 9.02
N ARG A 369 -12.79 17.59 8.46
CA ARG A 369 -14.11 17.15 8.95
C ARG A 369 -14.17 15.69 9.35
N ILE A 370 -13.44 14.82 8.66
CA ILE A 370 -13.48 13.37 8.85
C ILE A 370 -12.33 12.95 9.75
N ALA A 371 -12.65 12.20 10.82
CA ALA A 371 -11.66 11.53 11.65
C ALA A 371 -11.40 10.10 11.13
N GLU A 372 -12.46 9.42 10.72
CA GLU A 372 -12.42 8.03 10.28
C GLU A 372 -13.56 7.73 9.29
N VAL A 373 -13.25 6.94 8.28
CA VAL A 373 -14.21 6.28 7.40
C VAL A 373 -13.81 4.81 7.31
N GLU A 374 -14.71 3.91 7.62
CA GLU A 374 -14.51 2.47 7.44
C GLU A 374 -15.66 1.90 6.62
N ILE A 375 -15.34 1.21 5.54
CA ILE A 375 -16.29 0.41 4.76
C ILE A 375 -16.05 -1.04 5.14
N ASN A 376 -17.00 -1.62 5.86
CA ASN A 376 -16.89 -2.98 6.38
C ASN A 376 -18.29 -3.62 6.55
N PRO A 377 -18.68 -4.60 5.71
CA PRO A 377 -17.91 -5.13 4.59
C PRO A 377 -18.08 -4.32 3.30
N LEU A 378 -16.99 -4.24 2.52
CA LEU A 378 -17.04 -4.05 1.07
C LEU A 378 -17.21 -5.43 0.42
N ILE A 379 -18.38 -5.70 -0.19
CA ILE A 379 -18.61 -6.97 -0.90
C ILE A 379 -18.19 -6.83 -2.35
N VAL A 380 -17.26 -7.67 -2.79
CA VAL A 380 -16.69 -7.64 -4.13
C VAL A 380 -17.10 -8.89 -4.91
N THR A 381 -17.79 -8.67 -6.02
CA THR A 381 -18.23 -9.70 -6.96
C THR A 381 -17.40 -9.61 -8.25
N PRO A 382 -17.60 -10.52 -9.22
CA PRO A 382 -16.98 -10.40 -10.54
C PRO A 382 -17.44 -9.19 -11.36
N THR A 383 -18.46 -8.47 -10.88
CA THR A 383 -19.10 -7.36 -11.61
C THR A 383 -19.01 -6.02 -10.87
N GLY A 384 -18.36 -5.97 -9.70
CA GLY A 384 -18.15 -4.73 -8.99
C GLY A 384 -17.85 -4.89 -7.50
N ALA A 385 -17.77 -3.76 -6.81
CA ALA A 385 -17.55 -3.66 -5.36
C ALA A 385 -18.64 -2.78 -4.75
N ILE A 386 -19.35 -3.30 -3.74
CA ILE A 386 -20.50 -2.65 -3.10
C ILE A 386 -20.21 -2.44 -1.62
N ALA A 387 -20.24 -1.19 -1.16
CA ALA A 387 -20.12 -0.83 0.26
C ALA A 387 -21.45 -1.12 0.97
N VAL A 388 -21.55 -2.26 1.65
CA VAL A 388 -22.80 -2.72 2.28
C VAL A 388 -23.06 -2.01 3.60
N ASP A 389 -21.98 -1.76 4.34
CA ASP A 389 -22.03 -0.98 5.57
C ASP A 389 -20.81 -0.05 5.66
N ALA A 390 -20.98 1.04 6.39
CA ALA A 390 -19.92 1.99 6.62
C ALA A 390 -20.09 2.72 7.95
N VAL A 391 -18.98 2.99 8.61
CA VAL A 391 -18.89 3.85 9.78
C VAL A 391 -18.11 5.10 9.38
N VAL A 392 -18.65 6.27 9.74
CA VAL A 392 -18.00 7.56 9.49
C VAL A 392 -18.02 8.38 10.77
N ALA A 393 -16.83 8.64 11.31
CA ALA A 393 -16.65 9.51 12.47
C ALA A 393 -16.13 10.88 12.02
N LEU A 394 -16.80 11.93 12.51
CA LEU A 394 -16.44 13.32 12.27
C LEU A 394 -15.53 13.84 13.38
N ARG A 395 -14.73 14.84 13.02
CA ARG A 395 -13.86 15.55 13.96
C ARG A 395 -14.69 16.34 14.98
N ALA A 396 -14.21 16.37 16.21
CA ALA A 396 -14.69 17.30 17.21
C ALA A 396 -14.39 18.74 16.78
N SER A 397 -15.33 19.67 17.00
CA SER A 397 -15.14 21.09 16.70
C SER A 397 -13.88 21.62 17.40
N GLY A 398 -12.96 22.24 16.66
CA GLY A 398 -11.75 22.86 17.21
C GLY A 398 -10.53 21.93 17.40
N ALA A 399 -10.58 20.67 16.96
CA ALA A 399 -9.38 19.83 16.93
C ALA A 399 -8.36 20.37 15.90
N PRO A 400 -7.10 20.65 16.28
CA PRO A 400 -6.11 21.22 15.37
C PRO A 400 -5.85 20.31 14.17
N ALA A 401 -5.70 20.92 12.98
CA ALA A 401 -5.25 20.23 11.78
C ALA A 401 -3.85 19.66 12.03
#